data_AF-A0A376W0R7-F1
#
_entry.id   AF-A0A376W0R7-F1
#
_cell.length_a   1.000
_cell.length_b   1.000
_cell.length_c   1.000
_cell.angle_alpha   90.00
_cell.angle_beta   90.00
_cell.angle_gamma   90.00
#
_symmetry.space_group_name_H-M   'P 1'
#
loop_
_entity.id
_entity.type
_entity.pdbx_description
1 polymer ?
#
loop_
_entity_poly.entity_id
_entity_poly.type
_entity_poly.pdbx_seq_one_letter_code
_entity_poly.pdbx_strand_id
1 'polypeptide(L)'
;MSYKPLTASAMLRRNLWIYGLGGLLVPFIGIKVIDLLLTILRSGVRFTMSGLRPALSTFLFLLLITGGVYPLLTTALGQWWFPWQANGSLIREGDTVRGSALIGQNFTGNGYFHGRPSATAEMPYNPQASGGSNLAVSNPELDKQIAARVAALRAANPNASTNVPVELVTASASGLDNNITRKRRPGRSHAWRKRVISALNSSRN
;
A
#
# COMPACT_ATOMS: atom_id res chain seq x y z
N MET A 1 -3.60 26.60 -4.99
CA MET A 1 -2.30 26.10 -4.51
C MET A 1 -1.32 26.15 -5.66
N SER A 2 -0.27 26.97 -5.56
CA SER A 2 0.72 27.17 -6.63
C SER A 2 1.69 25.97 -6.66
N TYR A 3 1.62 25.15 -7.72
CA TYR A 3 2.49 23.99 -7.90
C TYR A 3 3.88 24.47 -8.33
N LYS A 4 4.87 24.30 -7.45
CA LYS A 4 6.28 24.45 -7.80
C LYS A 4 6.85 23.06 -8.08
N PRO A 5 7.41 22.79 -9.28
CA PRO A 5 8.02 21.51 -9.57
C PRO A 5 9.21 21.30 -8.63
N LEU A 6 9.18 20.22 -7.86
CA LEU A 6 10.25 19.80 -6.94
C LEU A 6 10.62 18.36 -7.29
N THR A 7 11.90 18.03 -7.18
CA THR A 7 12.41 16.67 -7.39
C THR A 7 11.78 15.68 -6.40
N ALA A 8 11.62 14.41 -6.80
CA ALA A 8 10.93 13.38 -6.00
C ALA A 8 11.48 13.22 -4.57
N SER A 9 12.80 13.38 -4.39
CA SER A 9 13.48 13.34 -3.10
C SER A 9 13.27 14.60 -2.24
N ALA A 10 13.00 15.75 -2.86
CA ALA A 10 12.66 17.00 -2.18
C ALA A 10 11.17 17.01 -1.74
N MET A 11 10.27 16.47 -2.57
CA MET A 11 8.87 16.25 -2.19
C MET A 11 8.73 15.26 -1.04
N LEU A 12 9.45 14.14 -1.06
CA LEU A 12 9.38 13.13 0.00
C LEU A 12 9.82 13.68 1.36
N ARG A 13 10.95 14.40 1.41
CA ARG A 13 11.43 15.03 2.66
C ARG A 13 10.43 16.04 3.21
N ARG A 14 9.90 16.91 2.36
CA ARG A 14 8.93 17.93 2.77
C ARG A 14 7.61 17.30 3.25
N ASN A 15 7.13 16.27 2.56
CA ASN A 15 5.93 15.55 2.97
C ASN A 15 6.16 14.76 4.27
N LEU A 16 7.36 14.22 4.51
CA LEU A 16 7.70 13.57 5.78
C LEU A 16 7.64 14.55 6.96
N TRP A 17 8.12 15.78 6.80
CA TRP A 17 8.04 16.78 7.86
C TRP A 17 6.60 17.23 8.13
N ILE A 18 5.82 17.50 7.08
CA ILE A 18 4.46 18.01 7.24
C ILE A 18 3.50 16.92 7.73
N TYR A 19 3.51 15.75 7.08
CA TYR A 19 2.57 14.66 7.38
C TYR A 19 3.10 13.63 8.37
N GLY A 20 4.42 13.45 8.46
CA GLY A 20 5.03 12.59 9.48
C GLY A 20 5.10 13.29 10.83
N LEU A 21 5.81 14.42 10.93
CA LEU A 21 5.92 15.16 12.19
C LEU A 21 4.58 15.78 12.62
N GLY A 22 3.83 16.34 11.66
CA GLY A 22 2.48 16.84 11.91
C GLY A 22 1.51 15.73 12.31
N GLY A 23 1.58 14.55 11.66
CA GLY A 23 0.78 13.38 12.02
C GLY A 23 1.11 12.82 13.40
N LEU A 24 2.35 13.00 13.88
CA LEU A 24 2.75 12.66 15.24
C LEU A 24 2.30 13.71 16.26
N LEU A 25 2.39 15.01 15.98
CA LEU A 25 2.13 16.04 17.00
C LEU A 25 0.64 16.41 17.13
N VAL A 26 -0.09 16.45 16.01
CA VAL A 26 -1.51 16.87 15.97
C VAL A 26 -2.43 16.01 16.86
N PRO A 27 -2.40 14.66 16.84
CA PRO A 27 -3.30 13.87 17.68
C PRO A 27 -3.02 14.06 19.17
N PHE A 28 -1.75 14.24 19.55
CA PHE A 28 -1.35 14.46 20.94
C PHE A 28 -1.82 15.81 21.45
N ILE A 29 -1.62 16.88 20.68
CA ILE A 29 -2.13 18.22 21.03
C ILE A 29 -3.67 18.18 21.12
N GLY A 30 -4.34 17.52 20.16
CA GLY A 30 -5.80 17.37 20.15
C GLY A 30 -6.34 16.67 21.41
N ILE A 31 -5.75 15.52 21.78
CA ILE A 31 -6.10 14.81 23.02
C ILE A 31 -5.90 15.72 24.24
N LYS A 32 -4.81 16.50 24.28
CA LYS A 32 -4.52 17.35 25.43
C LYS A 32 -5.49 18.51 25.57
N VAL A 33 -5.93 19.11 24.45
CA VAL A 33 -6.94 20.17 24.45
C VAL A 33 -8.29 19.62 24.89
N ILE A 34 -8.67 18.43 24.42
CA ILE A 34 -9.93 17.78 24.83
C ILE A 34 -9.89 17.43 26.32
N ASP A 35 -8.81 16.82 26.81
CA ASP A 35 -8.58 16.51 28.22
C ASP A 35 -8.66 17.76 29.10
N LEU A 36 -8.03 18.85 28.66
CA LEU A 36 -8.06 20.14 29.34
C LEU A 36 -9.47 20.75 29.37
N LEU A 37 -10.18 20.74 28.24
CA LEU A 37 -11.55 21.24 28.13
C LEU A 37 -12.52 20.43 29.01
N LEU A 38 -12.43 19.09 28.97
CA LEU A 38 -13.22 18.21 29.83
C LEU A 38 -12.93 18.45 31.31
N THR A 39 -11.66 18.65 31.66
CA THR A 39 -11.25 18.98 33.02
C THR A 39 -11.87 20.31 33.45
N ILE A 40 -11.76 21.36 32.63
CA ILE A 40 -12.32 22.70 32.92
C ILE A 40 -13.85 22.68 33.02
N LEU A 41 -14.54 21.97 32.11
CA LEU A 41 -16.00 21.84 32.13
C LEU A 41 -16.50 21.05 33.35
N ARG A 42 -15.77 20.00 33.76
CA ARG A 42 -16.15 19.15 34.89
C ARG A 42 -15.81 19.77 36.25
N SER A 43 -14.72 20.53 36.34
CA SER A 43 -14.16 21.01 37.61
C SER A 43 -14.60 22.43 37.98
N GLY A 44 -15.78 22.87 37.54
CA GLY A 44 -16.32 24.23 37.72
C GLY A 44 -15.62 25.05 38.80
N VAL A 45 -14.68 25.90 38.37
CA VAL A 45 -13.91 26.82 39.23
C VAL A 45 -12.99 26.15 40.26
N ARG A 46 -11.84 25.61 39.82
CA ARG A 46 -10.50 25.77 40.46
C ARG A 46 -9.42 25.06 39.65
N PHE A 47 -8.96 25.72 38.60
CA PHE A 47 -7.76 25.29 37.85
C PHE A 47 -6.52 25.64 38.68
N THR A 48 -6.14 24.77 39.63
CA THR A 48 -4.91 24.97 40.39
C THR A 48 -3.72 24.69 39.46
N MET A 49 -2.72 25.59 39.46
CA MET A 49 -1.43 25.42 38.74
C MET A 49 -0.76 24.05 39.02
N SER A 50 -1.15 23.39 40.11
CA SER A 50 -0.72 22.08 40.56
C SER A 50 -1.11 20.92 39.63
N GLY A 51 -2.21 21.02 38.87
CA GLY A 51 -2.64 19.97 37.93
C GLY A 51 -1.97 20.05 36.55
N LEU A 52 -1.46 21.24 36.17
CA LEU A 52 -0.88 21.47 34.85
C LEU A 52 0.47 20.80 34.66
N ARG A 53 1.29 20.81 35.72
CA ARG A 53 2.63 20.20 35.74
C ARG A 53 2.60 18.69 35.52
N PRO A 54 1.83 17.87 36.27
CA PRO A 54 1.77 16.43 36.02
C PRO A 54 1.12 16.12 34.66
N ALA A 55 0.13 16.91 34.25
CA ALA A 55 -0.53 16.77 32.96
C ALA A 55 0.45 16.97 31.76
N LEU A 56 1.33 17.97 31.84
CA LEU A 56 2.34 18.24 30.81
C LEU A 56 3.51 17.26 30.89
N SER A 57 3.91 16.87 32.10
CA SER A 57 4.99 15.91 32.32
C SER A 57 4.65 14.53 31.74
N THR A 58 3.47 13.98 32.06
CA THR A 58 3.02 12.69 31.51
C THR A 58 2.87 12.76 29.99
N PHE A 59 2.42 13.89 29.46
CA PHE A 59 2.34 14.12 28.01
C PHE A 59 3.71 14.06 27.34
N LEU A 60 4.68 14.83 27.84
CA LEU A 60 6.04 14.86 27.29
C LEU A 60 6.72 13.50 27.44
N PHE A 61 6.52 12.83 28.58
CA PHE A 61 7.03 11.49 28.81
C PHE A 61 6.50 10.49 27.79
N LEU A 62 5.17 10.41 27.59
CA LEU A 62 4.58 9.51 26.60
C LEU A 62 4.98 9.86 25.17
N LEU A 63 5.10 11.15 24.85
CA LEU A 63 5.58 11.61 23.53
C LEU A 63 7.01 11.13 23.26
N LEU A 64 7.92 11.26 24.23
CA LEU A 64 9.30 10.82 24.09
C LEU A 64 9.42 9.30 23.99
N ILE A 65 8.63 8.56 24.77
CA ILE A 65 8.63 7.10 24.73
C ILE A 65 8.05 6.59 23.42
N THR A 66 6.86 7.04 23.01
CA THR A 66 6.16 6.51 21.84
C THR A 66 6.64 7.09 20.51
N GLY A 67 7.08 8.35 20.49
CA GLY A 67 7.61 9.02 19.30
C GLY A 67 9.13 8.93 19.14
N GLY A 68 9.85 8.56 20.20
CA GLY A 68 11.32 8.46 20.20
C GLY A 68 11.81 7.05 20.51
N VAL A 69 11.68 6.62 21.77
CA VAL A 69 12.25 5.35 22.24
C VAL A 69 11.70 4.16 21.46
N TYR A 70 10.37 4.08 21.29
CA TYR A 70 9.70 2.98 20.61
C TYR A 70 10.12 2.82 19.14
N PRO A 71 10.03 3.84 18.27
CA PRO A 71 10.43 3.70 16.87
C PRO A 71 11.94 3.44 16.72
N LEU A 72 12.79 4.03 17.56
CA LEU A 72 14.24 3.76 17.52
C LEU A 72 14.57 2.33 17.93
N LEU A 73 13.97 1.84 19.02
CA LEU A 73 14.20 0.48 19.50
C LEU A 73 13.70 -0.56 18.50
N THR A 74 12.49 -0.39 17.97
CA THR A 74 11.92 -1.29 16.96
C THR A 74 12.71 -1.27 15.64
N THR A 75 13.20 -0.09 15.21
CA THR A 75 14.07 0.02 14.04
C THR A 75 15.42 -0.66 14.26
N ALA A 76 16.06 -0.44 15.41
CA ALA A 76 17.35 -1.05 15.73
C ALA A 76 17.25 -2.58 15.79
N LEU A 77 16.24 -3.11 16.49
CA LEU A 77 15.99 -4.55 16.58
C LEU A 77 15.61 -5.13 15.21
N GLY A 78 14.80 -4.41 14.42
CA GLY A 78 14.41 -4.81 13.07
C GLY A 78 15.59 -4.92 12.12
N GLN A 79 16.51 -3.94 12.15
CA GLN A 79 17.73 -3.97 11.34
C GLN A 79 18.72 -5.04 11.82
N TRP A 80 18.77 -5.32 13.13
CA TRP A 80 19.65 -6.35 13.69
C TRP A 80 19.19 -7.77 13.34
N TRP A 81 17.91 -8.08 13.54
CA TRP A 81 17.40 -9.44 13.33
C TRP A 81 16.90 -9.70 11.91
N PHE A 82 16.33 -8.68 11.25
CA PHE A 82 15.64 -8.85 9.96
C PHE A 82 15.98 -7.73 8.96
N PRO A 83 17.27 -7.52 8.64
CA PRO A 83 17.70 -6.40 7.80
C PRO A 83 17.04 -6.43 6.41
N TRP A 84 16.87 -7.59 5.80
CA TRP A 84 16.27 -7.66 4.47
C TRP A 84 14.80 -7.22 4.45
N GLN A 85 13.99 -7.69 5.41
CA GLN A 85 12.59 -7.33 5.55
C GLN A 85 12.42 -5.87 6.01
N ALA A 86 13.22 -5.41 6.96
CA ALA A 86 13.19 -4.04 7.46
C ALA A 86 13.52 -3.01 6.37
N ASN A 87 14.35 -3.38 5.39
CA ASN A 87 14.66 -2.56 4.22
C ASN A 87 13.71 -2.80 3.02
N GLY A 88 12.54 -3.41 3.26
CA GLY A 88 11.47 -3.54 2.26
C GLY A 88 11.56 -4.77 1.37
N SER A 89 12.36 -5.78 1.73
CA SER A 89 12.48 -7.07 1.02
C SER A 89 12.75 -6.91 -0.48
N LEU A 90 13.72 -6.05 -0.81
CA LEU A 90 14.05 -5.68 -2.18
C LEU A 90 14.69 -6.85 -2.94
N ILE A 91 14.34 -6.98 -4.21
CA ILE A 91 14.93 -7.90 -5.18
C ILE A 91 15.84 -7.07 -6.08
N ARG A 92 17.13 -7.42 -6.10
CA ARG A 92 18.17 -6.71 -6.83
C ARG A 92 18.84 -7.65 -7.83
N GLU A 93 19.18 -7.09 -8.98
CA GLU A 93 20.00 -7.74 -10.00
C GLU A 93 21.18 -6.81 -10.28
N GLY A 94 22.35 -7.19 -9.75
CA GLY A 94 23.48 -6.27 -9.65
C GLY A 94 23.14 -5.04 -8.79
N ASP A 95 23.43 -3.85 -9.33
CA ASP A 95 23.13 -2.57 -8.65
C ASP A 95 21.68 -2.08 -8.91
N THR A 96 20.95 -2.75 -9.79
CA THR A 96 19.59 -2.33 -10.15
C THR A 96 18.54 -2.94 -9.24
N VAL A 97 17.66 -2.10 -8.68
CA VAL A 97 16.50 -2.55 -7.90
C VAL A 97 15.40 -2.94 -8.87
N ARG A 98 15.09 -4.24 -8.95
CA ARG A 98 14.02 -4.76 -9.80
C ARG A 98 12.65 -4.60 -9.15
N GLY A 99 12.57 -4.56 -7.82
CA GLY A 99 11.33 -4.38 -7.09
C GLY A 99 11.42 -4.89 -5.65
N SER A 100 10.27 -5.22 -5.08
CA SER A 100 10.14 -5.85 -3.75
C SER A 100 9.36 -7.15 -3.88
N ALA A 101 9.66 -8.13 -3.03
CA ALA A 101 8.88 -9.37 -2.95
C ALA A 101 7.41 -9.14 -2.58
N LEU A 102 7.08 -7.99 -1.99
CA LEU A 102 5.74 -7.67 -1.48
C LEU A 102 4.93 -6.75 -2.41
N ILE A 103 5.56 -6.15 -3.42
CA ILE A 103 4.91 -5.16 -4.30
C ILE A 103 4.77 -5.75 -5.70
N GLY A 104 3.52 -5.89 -6.14
CA GLY A 104 3.22 -6.30 -7.52
C GLY A 104 3.58 -5.20 -8.52
N GLN A 105 3.86 -5.60 -9.76
CA GLN A 105 4.16 -4.69 -10.86
C GLN A 105 3.14 -4.83 -11.98
N ASN A 106 3.01 -3.80 -12.79
CA ASN A 106 2.13 -3.81 -13.95
C ASN A 106 2.76 -4.64 -15.10
N PHE A 107 2.51 -5.96 -15.09
CA PHE A 107 2.93 -6.86 -16.15
C PHE A 107 1.92 -6.88 -17.30
N THR A 108 2.26 -6.23 -18.42
CA THR A 108 1.45 -6.22 -19.65
C THR A 108 2.00 -7.12 -20.76
N GLY A 109 3.29 -7.46 -20.72
CA GLY A 109 3.96 -8.27 -21.74
C GLY A 109 3.42 -9.70 -21.86
N ASN A 110 3.50 -10.28 -23.06
CA ASN A 110 2.91 -11.60 -23.32
C ASN A 110 3.67 -12.77 -22.65
N GLY A 111 4.98 -12.60 -22.46
CA GLY A 111 5.86 -13.56 -21.79
C GLY A 111 5.81 -13.54 -20.26
N TYR A 112 4.97 -12.69 -19.67
CA TYR A 112 4.82 -12.58 -18.22
C TYR A 112 3.44 -13.04 -17.74
N PHE A 113 3.40 -13.52 -16.50
CA PHE A 113 2.13 -13.70 -15.82
C PHE A 113 1.51 -12.32 -15.54
N HIS A 114 0.23 -12.19 -15.86
CA HIS A 114 -0.52 -10.98 -15.56
C HIS A 114 -1.10 -11.11 -14.16
N GLY A 115 -0.91 -10.06 -13.36
CA GLY A 115 -1.44 -9.96 -12.01
C GLY A 115 -2.92 -9.60 -12.00
N ARG A 116 -3.43 -9.29 -10.81
CA ARG A 116 -4.79 -8.78 -10.64
C ARG A 116 -4.87 -7.34 -11.16
N PRO A 117 -6.03 -6.88 -11.65
CA PRO A 117 -6.19 -5.47 -12.02
C PRO A 117 -5.87 -4.54 -10.84
N SER A 118 -5.14 -3.47 -11.12
CA SER A 118 -4.87 -2.40 -10.17
C SER A 118 -5.71 -1.18 -10.52
N ALA A 119 -6.26 -0.52 -9.50
CA ALA A 119 -7.10 0.67 -9.61
C ALA A 119 -6.45 1.89 -8.94
N THR A 120 -5.12 1.89 -8.81
CA THR A 120 -4.36 3.02 -8.26
C THR A 120 -4.48 4.25 -9.16
N ALA A 121 -4.28 5.44 -8.58
CA ALA A 121 -4.35 6.69 -9.32
C ALA A 121 -3.19 6.83 -10.33
N GLU A 122 -3.45 7.56 -11.42
CA GLU A 122 -2.54 7.89 -12.53
C GLU A 122 -2.11 6.70 -13.40
N MET A 123 -1.60 5.64 -12.79
CA MET A 123 -1.18 4.42 -13.48
C MET A 123 -1.43 3.17 -12.62
N PRO A 124 -1.64 1.99 -13.24
CA PRO A 124 -1.78 0.73 -12.50
C PRO A 124 -0.51 0.40 -11.72
N TYR A 125 -0.68 -0.18 -10.53
CA TYR A 125 0.40 -0.60 -9.63
C TYR A 125 1.31 0.57 -9.17
N ASN A 126 0.74 1.75 -8.95
CA ASN A 126 1.47 2.92 -8.45
C ASN A 126 1.67 2.86 -6.93
N PRO A 127 2.91 2.65 -6.41
CA PRO A 127 3.14 2.54 -4.97
C PRO A 127 2.92 3.86 -4.22
N GLN A 128 2.91 5.00 -4.91
CA GLN A 128 2.64 6.31 -4.32
C GLN A 128 1.15 6.56 -4.09
N ALA A 129 0.29 5.79 -4.75
CA ALA A 129 -1.16 5.94 -4.71
C ALA A 129 -1.85 4.62 -4.35
N SER A 130 -1.39 3.98 -3.27
CA SER A 130 -1.99 2.75 -2.75
C SER A 130 -3.49 2.94 -2.49
N GLY A 131 -4.30 2.11 -3.12
CA GLY A 131 -5.76 2.22 -3.11
C GLY A 131 -6.43 1.23 -4.05
N GLY A 132 -7.71 0.98 -3.82
CA GLY A 132 -8.51 0.00 -4.55
C GLY A 132 -9.68 0.62 -5.30
N SER A 133 -10.37 -0.21 -6.07
CA SER A 133 -11.64 0.17 -6.68
C SER A 133 -12.74 0.19 -5.60
N ASN A 134 -13.31 1.37 -5.35
CA ASN A 134 -14.42 1.56 -4.40
C ASN A 134 -15.80 1.54 -5.11
N LEU A 135 -15.89 0.87 -6.27
CA LEU A 135 -17.16 0.72 -6.98
C LEU A 135 -18.03 -0.31 -6.27
N ALA A 136 -19.27 0.06 -5.95
CA ALA A 136 -20.26 -0.86 -5.40
C ALA A 136 -20.74 -1.87 -6.45
N VAL A 137 -21.25 -3.02 -5.99
CA VAL A 137 -21.83 -4.06 -6.86
C VAL A 137 -23.01 -3.54 -7.69
N SER A 138 -23.78 -2.60 -7.15
CA SER A 138 -24.90 -1.96 -7.86
C SER A 138 -24.47 -0.90 -8.88
N ASN A 139 -23.18 -0.59 -8.99
CA ASN A 139 -22.70 0.43 -9.91
C ASN A 139 -22.52 -0.17 -11.32
N PRO A 140 -23.25 0.31 -12.34
CA PRO A 140 -23.17 -0.24 -13.70
C PRO A 140 -21.78 -0.04 -14.35
N GLU A 141 -20.97 0.89 -13.87
CA GLU A 141 -19.60 1.07 -14.35
C GLU A 141 -18.70 -0.13 -13.98
N LEU A 142 -18.97 -0.79 -12.85
CA LEU A 142 -18.24 -2.00 -12.47
C LEU A 142 -18.49 -3.13 -13.46
N ASP A 143 -19.75 -3.31 -13.89
CA ASP A 143 -20.14 -4.33 -14.86
C ASP A 143 -19.44 -4.11 -16.21
N LYS A 144 -19.37 -2.85 -16.66
CA LYS A 144 -18.62 -2.49 -17.88
C LYS A 144 -17.14 -2.83 -17.76
N GLN A 145 -16.50 -2.49 -16.65
CA GLN A 145 -15.09 -2.81 -16.43
C GLN A 145 -14.84 -4.32 -16.38
N ILE A 146 -15.72 -5.08 -15.74
CA ILE A 146 -15.63 -6.54 -15.66
C ILE A 146 -15.79 -7.14 -17.07
N ALA A 147 -16.79 -6.72 -17.84
CA ALA A 147 -17.02 -7.20 -19.19
C ALA A 147 -15.83 -6.93 -20.12
N ALA A 148 -15.27 -5.72 -20.07
CA ALA A 148 -14.08 -5.34 -20.84
C ALA A 148 -12.87 -6.20 -20.49
N ARG A 149 -12.61 -6.43 -19.19
CA ARG A 149 -11.51 -7.28 -18.72
C ARG A 149 -11.68 -8.74 -19.12
N VAL A 150 -12.90 -9.28 -19.03
CA VAL A 150 -13.20 -10.64 -19.48
C VAL A 150 -12.95 -10.81 -20.97
N ALA A 151 -13.39 -9.84 -21.79
CA ALA A 151 -13.15 -9.87 -23.24
C ALA A 151 -11.65 -9.81 -23.57
N ALA A 152 -10.90 -8.89 -22.95
CA ALA A 152 -9.46 -8.75 -23.15
C ALA A 152 -8.69 -10.02 -22.74
N LEU A 153 -9.04 -10.62 -21.60
CA LEU A 153 -8.39 -11.84 -21.12
C LEU A 153 -8.64 -13.04 -22.04
N ARG A 154 -9.86 -13.17 -22.58
CA ARG A 154 -10.19 -14.22 -23.56
C ARG A 154 -9.43 -14.03 -24.87
N ALA A 155 -9.36 -12.80 -25.39
CA ALA A 155 -8.61 -12.48 -26.60
C ALA A 155 -7.11 -12.76 -26.43
N ALA A 156 -6.54 -12.41 -25.28
CA ALA A 156 -5.13 -12.67 -24.98
C ALA A 156 -4.82 -14.16 -24.77
N ASN A 157 -5.81 -15.00 -24.45
CA ASN A 157 -5.62 -16.40 -24.09
C ASN A 157 -6.59 -17.31 -24.85
N PRO A 158 -6.47 -17.42 -26.20
CA PRO A 158 -7.41 -18.19 -27.01
C PRO A 158 -7.41 -19.69 -26.70
N ASN A 159 -6.27 -20.22 -26.23
CA ASN A 159 -6.10 -21.62 -25.87
C ASN A 159 -6.50 -21.92 -24.41
N ALA A 160 -7.06 -20.94 -23.69
CA ALA A 160 -7.50 -21.09 -22.30
C ALA A 160 -8.97 -21.49 -22.18
N SER A 161 -9.36 -21.99 -21.00
CA SER A 161 -10.76 -22.30 -20.70
C SER A 161 -11.63 -21.04 -20.77
N THR A 162 -12.86 -21.18 -21.26
CA THR A 162 -13.86 -20.10 -21.34
C THR A 162 -14.19 -19.44 -19.99
N ASN A 163 -13.98 -20.18 -18.90
CA ASN A 163 -14.18 -19.71 -17.53
C ASN A 163 -12.97 -18.91 -17.04
N VAL A 164 -13.12 -17.59 -17.00
CA VAL A 164 -12.09 -16.67 -16.51
C VAL A 164 -12.09 -16.65 -14.97
N PRO A 165 -10.92 -16.84 -14.31
CA PRO A 165 -10.81 -16.72 -12.86
C PRO A 165 -11.21 -15.33 -12.37
N VAL A 166 -12.04 -15.26 -11.32
CA VAL A 166 -12.52 -13.99 -10.75
C VAL A 166 -11.37 -13.05 -10.35
N GLU A 167 -10.27 -13.59 -9.82
CA GLU A 167 -9.12 -12.82 -9.34
C GLU A 167 -8.44 -11.98 -10.43
N LEU A 168 -8.47 -12.45 -11.69
CA LEU A 168 -7.88 -11.72 -12.83
C LEU A 168 -8.79 -10.61 -13.36
N VAL A 169 -10.05 -10.58 -12.93
CA VAL A 169 -11.06 -9.63 -13.40
C VAL A 169 -11.38 -8.60 -12.32
N THR A 170 -11.31 -8.99 -11.05
CA THR A 170 -11.59 -8.13 -9.90
C THR A 170 -10.34 -7.44 -9.40
N ALA A 171 -10.42 -6.12 -9.26
CA ALA A 171 -9.32 -5.31 -8.77
C ALA A 171 -8.96 -5.66 -7.31
N SER A 172 -7.69 -5.47 -6.96
CA SER A 172 -7.24 -5.63 -5.56
C SER A 172 -7.59 -4.42 -4.69
N ALA A 173 -7.67 -4.63 -3.38
CA ALA A 173 -8.00 -3.58 -2.42
C ALA A 173 -6.84 -2.60 -2.18
N SER A 174 -5.60 -3.09 -2.16
CA SER A 174 -4.41 -2.24 -2.02
C SER A 174 -3.97 -1.60 -3.34
N GLY A 175 -4.36 -2.19 -4.49
CA GLY A 175 -3.87 -1.80 -5.80
C GLY A 175 -2.44 -2.26 -6.09
N LEU A 176 -1.77 -2.93 -5.14
CA LEU A 176 -0.36 -3.36 -5.23
C LEU A 176 -0.18 -4.87 -5.03
N ASP A 177 -1.26 -5.64 -5.22
CA ASP A 177 -1.29 -7.07 -4.93
C ASP A 177 -0.31 -7.86 -5.82
N ASN A 178 0.62 -8.56 -5.18
CA ASN A 178 1.60 -9.44 -5.82
C ASN A 178 1.14 -10.91 -5.88
N ASN A 179 -0.07 -11.22 -5.39
CA ASN A 179 -0.52 -12.59 -5.18
C ASN A 179 -1.68 -12.95 -6.11
N ILE A 180 -1.61 -14.17 -6.65
CA ILE A 180 -2.72 -14.84 -7.33
C ILE A 180 -2.83 -16.28 -6.82
N THR A 181 -4.05 -16.76 -6.58
CA THR A 181 -4.25 -18.07 -6.00
C THR A 181 -3.76 -19.15 -6.96
N ARG A 182 -2.90 -20.03 -6.44
CA ARG A 182 -2.54 -21.28 -7.14
C ARG A 182 -3.68 -22.28 -7.02
N LYS A 183 -4.84 -22.01 -7.61
CA LYS A 183 -5.99 -22.93 -7.52
C LYS A 183 -5.68 -24.19 -8.34
N ARG A 184 -5.10 -25.18 -7.68
CA ARG A 184 -4.79 -26.50 -8.23
C ARG A 184 -6.09 -27.30 -8.31
N ARG A 185 -6.98 -26.94 -9.24
CA ARG A 185 -8.01 -27.88 -9.71
C ARG A 185 -7.37 -28.77 -10.78
N PRO A 186 -7.38 -30.11 -10.62
CA PRO A 186 -6.90 -31.02 -11.67
C PRO A 186 -7.59 -30.64 -13.00
N GLY A 187 -6.79 -30.41 -14.04
CA GLY A 187 -7.28 -30.06 -15.39
C GLY A 187 -7.49 -28.58 -15.74
N ARG A 188 -7.53 -27.62 -14.79
CA ARG A 188 -7.85 -26.20 -15.10
C ARG A 188 -6.68 -25.20 -15.04
N SER A 189 -5.63 -25.49 -14.28
CA SER A 189 -4.48 -24.58 -14.10
C SER A 189 -3.49 -24.53 -15.27
N HIS A 190 -3.67 -25.37 -16.27
CA HIS A 190 -2.69 -25.56 -17.36
C HIS A 190 -2.85 -24.54 -18.48
N ALA A 191 -4.05 -23.99 -18.68
CA ALA A 191 -4.37 -23.26 -19.89
C ALA A 191 -3.75 -21.85 -19.94
N TRP A 192 -3.76 -21.12 -18.82
CA TRP A 192 -3.17 -19.77 -18.72
C TRP A 192 -1.64 -19.79 -18.66
N ARG A 193 -1.03 -20.92 -18.28
CA ARG A 193 0.42 -21.13 -18.37
C ARG A 193 0.88 -21.31 -19.81
N LYS A 194 0.03 -21.86 -20.69
CA LYS A 194 0.40 -22.12 -22.10
C LYS A 194 0.74 -20.85 -22.86
N ARG A 195 0.07 -19.72 -22.60
CA ARG A 195 0.40 -18.43 -23.22
C ARG A 195 1.83 -18.01 -22.91
N VAL A 196 2.18 -18.02 -21.62
CA VAL A 196 3.52 -17.65 -21.14
C VAL A 196 4.58 -18.59 -21.71
N ILE A 197 4.34 -19.90 -21.67
CA ILE A 197 5.27 -20.91 -22.22
C ILE A 197 5.46 -20.71 -23.74
N SER A 198 4.37 -20.49 -24.48
CA SER A 198 4.43 -20.25 -25.93
C SER A 198 5.22 -18.99 -26.27
N ALA A 199 5.00 -17.89 -25.53
CA ALA A 199 5.72 -16.64 -25.75
C ALA A 199 7.21 -16.77 -25.41
N LEU A 200 7.56 -17.48 -24.32
CA LEU A 200 8.95 -17.71 -23.94
C LEU A 200 9.69 -18.61 -24.95
N ASN A 201 9.02 -19.64 -25.49
CA ASN A 201 9.61 -20.49 -26.52
C ASN A 201 9.81 -19.74 -27.84
N SER A 202 8.88 -18.87 -28.22
CA SER A 202 9.03 -18.01 -29.41
C SER A 202 10.13 -16.95 -29.28
N SER A 203 10.55 -16.58 -28.07
CA SER A 203 11.64 -15.64 -27.84
C SER A 203 13.02 -16.30 -27.78
N ARG A 204 13.07 -17.64 -27.71
CA ARG A 204 14.32 -18.42 -27.64
C ARG A 204 14.83 -18.93 -28.99
N ASN A 205 13.99 -18.89 -30.03
CA ASN A 205 14.34 -19.15 -31.42
C ASN A 205 14.47 -17.83 -32.17
#